data_AF-A0A6M7UK44-F1
#
_entry.id   AF-A0A6M7UK44-F1
#
_cell.length_a   1.000
_cell.length_b   1.000
_cell.length_c   1.000
_cell.angle_alpha   90.00
_cell.angle_beta   90.00
_cell.angle_gamma   90.00
#
_symmetry.space_group_name_H-M   'P 1'
#
loop_
_entity.id
_entity.type
_entity.pdbx_description
1 polymer ?
#
loop_
_entity_poly.entity_id
_entity_poly.type
_entity_poly.pdbx_seq_one_letter_code
_entity_poly.pdbx_strand_id
1 'polypeptide(L)' 'MNQTTGDKVEVDGDKVEVTHPDGTKEEVENGTFEMKDATGRTIIERPATPADIARLQGA' A
#
# COMPACT_ATOMS: atom_id res chain seq x y z
N MET A 1 -18.55 -5.37 2.40
CA MET A 1 -17.37 -6.09 2.94
C MET A 1 -16.21 -5.12 2.83
N ASN A 2 -15.91 -4.37 3.89
CA ASN A 2 -14.71 -3.54 3.97
C ASN A 2 -14.09 -3.86 5.33
N GLN A 3 -13.34 -4.97 5.40
CA GLN A 3 -12.59 -5.40 6.58
C GLN A 3 -11.14 -5.04 6.22
N THR A 4 -10.58 -3.92 6.69
CA THR A 4 -9.93 -3.76 8.01
C THR A 4 -9.72 -2.25 8.26
N THR A 5 -10.27 -1.63 9.31
CA THR A 5 -9.68 -1.39 10.65
C THR A 5 -8.56 -0.34 10.74
N GLY A 6 -8.72 0.86 10.16
CA GLY A 6 -7.91 2.04 10.55
C GLY A 6 -6.69 2.35 9.69
N ASP A 7 -6.65 1.79 8.48
CA ASP A 7 -5.62 2.08 7.50
C ASP A 7 -5.75 3.52 6.99
N LYS A 8 -4.64 4.24 6.91
CA LYS A 8 -4.57 5.59 6.35
C LYS A 8 -4.07 5.49 4.91
N VAL A 9 -4.93 5.82 3.96
CA VAL A 9 -4.61 5.86 2.54
C VAL A 9 -4.19 7.28 2.16
N GLU A 10 -3.04 7.42 1.50
CA GLU A 10 -2.56 8.65 0.88
C GLU A 10 -2.32 8.41 -0.60
N VAL A 11 -2.99 9.19 -1.44
CA VAL A 11 -2.85 9.15 -2.91
C VAL A 11 -2.20 10.44 -3.36
N ASP A 12 -1.00 10.34 -3.95
CA ASP A 12 -0.25 11.47 -4.51
C ASP A 12 0.09 11.18 -5.98
N GLY A 13 -0.71 11.73 -6.89
CA GLY A 13 -0.55 11.54 -8.33
C GLY A 13 -0.58 10.06 -8.75
N ASP A 14 0.60 9.54 -9.13
CA ASP A 14 0.82 8.16 -9.57
C ASP A 14 1.27 7.21 -8.44
N LYS A 15 1.48 7.75 -7.23
CA LYS A 15 1.87 6.99 -6.04
C LYS A 15 0.66 6.81 -5.13
N VAL A 16 0.47 5.58 -4.65
CA VAL A 16 -0.47 5.31 -3.56
C VAL A 16 0.28 4.68 -2.39
N GLU A 17 0.11 5.26 -1.20
CA GLU A 17 0.67 4.75 0.05
C GLU A 17 -0.46 4.42 1.02
N VAL A 18 -0.39 3.26 1.68
CA VAL A 18 -1.29 2.86 2.75
C VAL A 18 -0.47 2.59 3.98
N THR A 19 -0.78 3.31 5.06
CA THR A 19 -0.19 3.09 6.38
C THR A 19 -1.18 2.32 7.24
N HIS A 20 -0.77 1.14 7.68
CA HIS A 20 -1.54 0.28 8.58
C HIS A 20 -1.31 0.71 10.05
N PRO A 21 -2.28 0.47 10.94
CA PRO A 21 -2.15 0.81 12.36
C PRO A 21 -1.08 -0.02 13.09
N ASP A 22 -0.64 -1.14 12.52
CA ASP A 22 0.49 -1.93 13.03
C ASP A 22 1.86 -1.33 12.67
N GLY A 23 1.88 -0.23 11.92
CA GLY A 23 3.07 0.49 11.46
C GLY A 23 3.60 -0.01 10.13
N THR A 24 3.04 -1.07 9.55
CA THR A 24 3.41 -1.49 8.20
C THR A 24 2.91 -0.49 7.16
N LYS A 25 3.61 -0.41 6.04
CA LYS A 25 3.27 0.47 4.92
C LYS A 25 3.23 -0.30 3.63
N GLU A 26 2.25 -0.01 2.80
CA GLU A 26 2.15 -0.52 1.43
C GLU A 26 2.26 0.65 0.48
N GLU A 27 3.03 0.51 -0.57
CA GLU A 27 3.29 1.57 -1.53
C GLU A 27 3.20 1.00 -2.94
N VAL A 28 2.48 1.67 -3.83
CA VAL A 28 2.53 1.41 -5.26
C VAL A 28 3.00 2.65 -5.98
N GLU A 29 4.12 2.51 -6.68
CA GLU A 29 4.70 3.55 -7.51
C GLU A 29 5.24 2.93 -8.81
N ASN A 30 4.96 3.56 -9.94
CA ASN A 30 5.49 3.17 -11.25
C ASN A 30 5.24 1.67 -11.60
N GLY A 31 4.10 1.13 -11.16
CA GLY A 31 3.73 -0.27 -11.38
C GLY A 31 4.48 -1.29 -10.51
N THR A 32 5.16 -0.85 -9.46
CA THR A 32 5.80 -1.72 -8.46
C THR A 32 5.07 -1.60 -7.14
N PHE A 33 4.80 -2.73 -6.50
CA PHE A 33 4.26 -2.82 -5.15
C PHE A 33 5.39 -3.09 -4.16
N GLU A 34 5.51 -2.23 -3.17
CA GLU A 34 6.39 -2.40 -2.02
C GLU A 34 5.56 -2.52 -0.73
N MET A 35 5.98 -3.41 0.16
CA MET A 35 5.51 -3.44 1.54
C MET A 35 6.70 -3.25 2.47
N LYS A 36 6.61 -2.27 3.35
CA LYS A 36 7.62 -1.92 4.35
C LYS A 36 7.09 -2.29 5.73
N ASP A 37 7.92 -2.92 6.55
CA ASP A 37 7.58 -3.19 7.95
C ASP A 37 7.60 -1.89 8.79
N ALA A 38 7.17 -1.96 10.06
CA ALA A 38 7.17 -0.82 10.97
C ALA A 38 8.56 -0.22 11.26
N THR A 39 9.64 -0.90 10.89
CA THR A 39 11.02 -0.39 10.97
C THR A 39 11.51 0.25 9.68
N GLY A 40 10.66 0.29 8.64
CA GLY A 40 10.95 0.87 7.33
C GLY A 40 11.69 -0.08 6.38
N ARG A 41 11.82 -1.37 6.70
CA ARG A 41 12.47 -2.34 5.82
C ARG A 41 11.47 -2.88 4.80
N THR A 42 11.82 -2.87 3.51
CA THR A 42 11.03 -3.52 2.47
C THR A 42 11.04 -5.04 2.70
N ILE A 43 9.88 -5.59 2.99
CA ILE A 43 9.65 -7.03 3.21
C ILE A 43 9.04 -7.71 1.97
N ILE A 44 8.37 -6.94 1.12
CA ILE A 44 7.83 -7.41 -0.17
C ILE A 44 8.14 -6.36 -1.21
N GLU A 45 8.71 -6.78 -2.34
CA GLU A 45 8.87 -5.97 -3.55
C GLU A 45 8.46 -6.85 -4.73
N ARG A 46 7.42 -6.45 -5.45
CA ARG A 46 6.91 -7.20 -6.61
C ARG A 46 6.25 -6.27 -7.62
N PRO A 47 6.08 -6.68 -8.89
CA PRO A 47 5.24 -5.96 -9.82
C PRO A 47 3.83 -5.78 -9.24
N ALA A 48 3.32 -4.56 -9.24
CA ALA A 48 1.96 -4.27 -8.80
C ALA A 48 0.99 -4.97 -9.74
N THR A 49 0.03 -5.70 -9.16
CA THR A 49 -1.05 -6.29 -9.94
C THR A 49 -2.18 -5.27 -10.11
N PRO A 50 -3.02 -5.39 -11.15
CA PRO A 50 -4.21 -4.56 -11.29
C PRO A 50 -5.13 -4.61 -10.06
N ALA A 51 -5.12 -5.73 -9.33
CA ALA A 51 -5.86 -5.88 -8.07
C ALA A 51 -5.25 -5.04 -6.94
N ASP A 52 -3.92 -4.92 -6.86
CA ASP A 52 -3.25 -4.05 -5.89
C ASP A 52 -3.62 -2.58 -6.17
N ILE A 53 -3.56 -2.16 -7.43
CA ILE A 53 -3.94 -0.80 -7.86
C ILE A 53 -5.42 -0.52 -7.55
N ALA A 54 -6.32 -1.44 -7.90
CA ALA A 54 -7.76 -1.25 -7.65
C ALA A 54 -8.09 -1.18 -6.15
N ARG A 55 -7.40 -1.97 -5.33
CA ARG A 55 -7.55 -1.92 -3.86
C ARG A 55 -7.06 -0.58 -3.31
N LEU A 56 -5.93 -0.09 -3.80
CA LEU A 56 -5.30 1.15 -3.32
C LEU A 56 -6.05 2.42 -3.79
N GLN A 57 -6.64 2.41 -4.99
CA GLN A 57 -7.47 3.51 -5.49
C GLN A 57 -8.89 3.55 -4.88
N GLY A 58 -9.38 2.43 -4.34
CA GLY A 58 -10.76 2.29 -3.84
C GLY A 58 -10.90 2.30 -2.31
N ALA A 59 -9.80 2.46 -1.57
CA ALA A 59 -9.76 2.41 -0.10
C ALA A 59 -10.04 3.77 0.56
#